data_AF-A0A6H9LNQ8-F1
#
_entry.id   AF-A0A6H9LNQ8-F1
#
_cell.length_a   1.000
_cell.length_b   1.000
_cell.length_c   1.000
_cell.angle_alpha   90.00
_cell.angle_beta   90.00
_cell.angle_gamma   90.00
#
_symmetry.space_group_name_H-M   'P 1'
#
loop_
_entity.id
_entity.type
_entity.pdbx_description
1 polymer ?
#
loop_
_entity_poly.entity_id
_entity_poly.type
_entity_poly.pdbx_seq_one_letter_code
_entity_poly.pdbx_strand_id
1 'polypeptide(L)'
;MLKKSIITFIICLLPVLALGQTTDNGKPVKVVTDADIVGTTYWSSDTVYNMDGLVFVEAGEKLIIEAGTIVKGNTGQGVNSTALVVAQGGQIYAVGTPTEPIVFTTILDDVDNPTDIILDTTNGYGN
;
A
#
# COMPACT_ATOMS: atom_id res chain seq x y z
N MET A 1 52.51 18.13 -6.41
CA MET A 1 51.92 17.04 -7.22
C MET A 1 51.56 15.90 -6.28
N LEU A 2 50.36 15.94 -5.69
CA LEU A 2 49.85 14.89 -4.80
C LEU A 2 48.59 14.32 -5.45
N LYS A 3 48.66 13.06 -5.86
CA LYS A 3 47.60 12.36 -6.59
C LYS A 3 46.43 12.13 -5.63
N LYS A 4 45.27 12.66 -6.03
CA LYS A 4 43.96 12.31 -5.47
C LYS A 4 43.74 10.79 -5.61
N SER A 5 43.00 10.23 -4.65
CA SER A 5 42.53 8.84 -4.57
C SER A 5 43.54 7.83 -4.04
N ILE A 6 43.27 7.37 -2.81
CA ILE A 6 43.05 5.96 -2.42
C ILE A 6 43.07 5.99 -0.89
N ILE A 7 41.90 5.78 -0.27
CA ILE A 7 41.58 5.40 1.13
C ILE A 7 40.22 6.04 1.44
N THR A 8 39.15 5.44 0.90
CA THR A 8 37.81 5.39 1.53
C THR A 8 37.09 4.18 0.91
N PHE A 9 37.61 2.99 1.23
CA PHE A 9 36.94 1.72 0.96
C PHE A 9 36.95 0.96 2.29
N ILE A 10 36.18 1.46 3.25
CA ILE A 10 35.80 0.79 4.51
C ILE A 10 34.78 1.68 5.23
N ILE A 11 33.70 1.06 5.71
CA ILE A 11 32.51 1.63 6.36
C ILE A 11 31.42 2.12 5.38
N CYS A 12 30.83 1.16 4.66
CA CYS A 12 29.38 1.14 4.43
C CYS A 12 28.82 -0.08 5.18
N LEU A 13 28.88 0.00 6.52
CA LEU A 13 28.17 -0.88 7.44
C LEU A 13 27.69 0.00 8.60
N LEU A 14 26.90 1.02 8.26
CA LEU A 14 25.96 1.52 9.24
C LEU A 14 24.94 0.40 9.41
N PRO A 15 24.65 -0.10 10.63
CA PRO A 15 23.45 -0.89 10.80
C PRO A 15 22.33 0.00 10.29
N VAL A 16 21.57 -0.49 9.30
CA VAL A 16 20.30 0.15 8.96
C VAL A 16 19.55 0.20 10.28
N LEU A 17 19.44 1.42 10.80
CA LEU A 17 18.68 1.69 12.01
C LEU A 17 17.24 1.44 11.57
N ALA A 18 16.75 0.23 11.82
CA ALA A 18 15.38 -0.14 11.53
C ALA A 18 14.48 0.68 12.47
N LEU A 19 14.16 1.90 12.05
CA LEU A 19 12.99 2.60 12.54
C LEU A 19 11.83 1.66 12.23
N GLY A 20 11.19 1.12 13.28
CA GLY A 20 10.27 -0.01 13.22
C GLY A 20 9.38 0.03 11.99
N GLN A 21 9.75 -0.75 10.97
CA GLN A 21 8.99 -0.87 9.74
C GLN A 21 7.74 -1.64 10.09
N THR A 22 6.59 -1.01 9.95
CA THR A 22 5.31 -1.68 10.18
C THR A 22 5.14 -2.75 9.12
N THR A 23 4.85 -3.96 9.57
CA THR A 23 4.57 -5.11 8.70
C THR A 23 3.10 -5.47 8.80
N ASP A 24 2.51 -5.84 7.67
CA ASP A 24 1.13 -6.31 7.56
C ASP A 24 1.10 -7.45 6.54
N ASN A 25 0.35 -8.52 6.81
CA ASN A 25 0.36 -9.76 6.02
C ASN A 25 1.79 -10.26 5.68
N GLY A 26 2.71 -10.12 6.64
CA GLY A 26 4.13 -10.50 6.49
C GLY A 26 4.96 -9.61 5.54
N LYS A 27 4.40 -8.52 5.04
CA LYS A 27 5.00 -7.59 4.08
C LYS A 27 5.26 -6.22 4.71
N PRO A 28 6.25 -5.44 4.23
CA PRO A 28 6.38 -4.04 4.60
C PRO A 28 5.14 -3.23 4.23
N VAL A 29 4.78 -2.27 5.08
CA VAL A 29 3.68 -1.33 4.81
C VAL A 29 4.25 -0.01 4.27
N LYS A 30 3.72 0.44 3.13
CA LYS A 30 3.93 1.79 2.61
C LYS A 30 2.66 2.61 2.82
N VAL A 31 2.77 3.74 3.53
CA VAL A 31 1.70 4.75 3.55
C VAL A 31 1.69 5.50 2.21
N VAL A 32 0.52 5.63 1.62
CA VAL A 32 0.29 6.29 0.33
C VAL A 32 -0.62 7.49 0.55
N THR A 33 -0.18 8.65 0.09
CA THR A 33 -0.95 9.88 0.04
C THR A 33 -1.14 10.32 -1.41
N ASP A 34 -1.91 11.37 -1.63
CA ASP A 34 -2.07 11.97 -2.97
C ASP A 34 -0.72 12.30 -3.65
N ALA A 35 0.28 12.71 -2.88
CA ALA A 35 1.60 13.06 -3.40
C ALA A 35 2.42 11.86 -3.92
N ASP A 36 1.96 10.62 -3.71
CA ASP A 36 2.67 9.39 -4.12
C ASP A 36 2.32 8.91 -5.53
N ILE A 37 1.26 9.42 -6.15
CA ILE A 37 0.92 9.12 -7.53
C ILE A 37 1.48 10.24 -8.40
N VAL A 38 2.52 9.91 -9.17
CA VAL A 38 3.16 10.88 -10.09
C VAL A 38 3.55 10.16 -11.36
N GLY A 39 2.93 10.52 -12.47
CA GLY A 39 3.26 9.98 -13.79
C GLY A 39 2.95 8.48 -13.87
N THR A 40 3.95 7.59 -13.82
CA THR A 40 3.72 6.14 -13.78
C THR A 40 4.19 5.58 -12.45
N THR A 41 3.24 5.17 -11.61
CA THR A 41 3.48 4.59 -10.29
C THR A 41 3.23 3.08 -10.33
N TYR A 42 4.10 2.31 -9.68
CA TYR A 42 4.01 0.87 -9.57
C TYR A 42 3.75 0.47 -8.12
N TRP A 43 2.74 -0.37 -7.91
CA TRP A 43 2.49 -1.06 -6.65
C TRP A 43 2.81 -2.54 -6.82
N SER A 44 3.77 -3.02 -6.03
CA SER A 44 4.31 -4.37 -6.09
C SER A 44 3.67 -5.32 -5.08
N SER A 45 3.66 -6.60 -5.41
CA SER A 45 3.03 -7.62 -4.56
C SER A 45 3.79 -7.90 -3.26
N ASP A 46 5.04 -7.43 -3.14
CA ASP A 46 5.87 -7.55 -1.94
C ASP A 46 5.55 -6.51 -0.86
N THR A 47 4.65 -5.55 -1.12
CA THR A 47 4.34 -4.43 -0.25
C THR A 47 2.83 -4.33 0.00
N VAL A 48 2.44 -3.98 1.23
CA VAL A 48 1.06 -3.56 1.55
C VAL A 48 0.97 -2.05 1.45
N TYR A 49 0.04 -1.55 0.65
CA TYR A 49 -0.17 -0.12 0.46
C TYR A 49 -1.31 0.37 1.33
N ASN A 50 -1.01 1.19 2.34
CA ASN A 50 -2.01 1.81 3.20
C ASN A 50 -2.30 3.24 2.72
N MET A 51 -3.45 3.46 2.10
CA MET A 51 -3.87 4.78 1.64
C MET A 51 -4.36 5.62 2.81
N ASP A 52 -3.88 6.87 2.90
CA ASP A 52 -4.27 7.84 3.90
C ASP A 52 -4.92 9.06 3.24
N GLY A 53 -6.25 9.07 3.24
CA GLY A 53 -7.06 10.10 2.58
C GLY A 53 -7.39 9.80 1.11
N LEU A 54 -7.76 10.85 0.38
CA LEU A 54 -8.08 10.74 -1.05
C LEU A 54 -6.78 10.70 -1.86
N VAL A 55 -6.59 9.63 -2.63
CA VAL A 55 -5.44 9.43 -3.52
C VAL A 55 -5.93 9.51 -4.96
N PHE A 56 -5.45 10.47 -5.73
CA PHE A 56 -5.89 10.67 -7.10
C PHE A 56 -4.94 10.03 -8.10
N VAL A 57 -5.49 9.46 -9.17
CA VAL A 57 -4.77 9.13 -10.40
C VAL A 57 -5.25 10.13 -11.45
N GLU A 58 -4.45 11.16 -11.70
CA GLU A 58 -4.82 12.30 -12.52
C GLU A 58 -4.63 12.06 -14.02
N ALA A 59 -5.03 13.04 -14.83
CA ALA A 59 -4.93 12.97 -16.29
C ALA A 59 -3.47 12.77 -16.74
N GLY A 60 -3.23 11.71 -17.51
CA GLY A 60 -1.90 11.34 -17.98
C GLY A 60 -1.11 10.46 -17.01
N GLU A 61 -1.65 10.19 -15.83
CA GLU A 61 -1.05 9.30 -14.85
C GLU A 61 -1.50 7.85 -15.02
N LYS A 62 -0.64 6.93 -14.59
CA LYS A 62 -0.83 5.49 -14.66
C LYS A 62 -0.45 4.86 -13.33
N LEU A 63 -1.41 4.18 -12.72
CA LEU A 63 -1.18 3.30 -11.59
C LEU A 63 -1.17 1.84 -12.08
N ILE A 64 -0.04 1.17 -11.93
CA ILE A 64 0.13 -0.25 -12.29
C ILE A 64 0.24 -1.05 -10.99
N ILE A 65 -0.66 -2.01 -10.81
CA ILE A 65 -0.76 -2.83 -9.59
C ILE A 65 -0.51 -4.28 -9.98
N GLU A 66 0.53 -4.88 -9.40
CA GLU A 66 0.89 -6.27 -9.63
C GLU A 66 -0.14 -7.22 -8.99
N ALA A 67 -0.32 -8.40 -9.60
CA ALA A 67 -1.12 -9.49 -9.02
C ALA A 67 -0.61 -9.84 -7.61
N GLY A 68 -1.51 -10.13 -6.67
CA GLY A 68 -1.15 -10.43 -5.28
C GLY A 68 -0.91 -9.20 -4.38
N THR A 69 -1.12 -7.98 -4.89
CA THR A 69 -0.98 -6.75 -4.11
C THR A 69 -2.17 -6.55 -3.17
N ILE A 70 -1.89 -6.12 -1.94
CA ILE A 70 -2.90 -5.75 -0.94
C ILE A 70 -2.87 -4.22 -0.78
N VAL A 71 -4.03 -3.60 -0.97
CA VAL A 71 -4.24 -2.16 -0.82
C VAL A 71 -5.28 -1.96 0.27
N LYS A 72 -4.91 -1.26 1.34
CA LYS A 72 -5.78 -0.99 2.49
C LYS A 72 -6.11 0.48 2.56
N GLY A 73 -7.37 0.80 2.81
CA GLY A 73 -7.81 2.16 3.12
C GLY A 73 -7.82 2.43 4.61
N ASN A 74 -7.22 3.56 5.03
CA ASN A 74 -7.30 4.03 6.40
C ASN A 74 -8.74 4.40 6.78
N THR A 75 -9.08 4.29 8.06
CA THR A 75 -10.40 4.66 8.56
C THR A 75 -10.58 6.18 8.52
N GLY A 76 -11.79 6.62 8.16
CA GLY A 76 -12.15 8.02 8.26
C GLY A 76 -13.54 8.28 7.69
N GLN A 77 -14.07 9.49 7.91
CA GLN A 77 -15.43 9.87 7.52
C GLN A 77 -15.42 11.26 6.89
N GLY A 78 -16.34 11.50 5.94
CA GLY A 78 -16.47 12.78 5.25
C GLY A 78 -15.17 13.21 4.59
N VAL A 79 -14.65 14.37 4.99
CA VAL A 79 -13.40 14.94 4.46
C VAL A 79 -12.14 14.14 4.81
N ASN A 80 -12.22 13.26 5.82
CA ASN A 80 -11.12 12.40 6.22
C ASN A 80 -11.29 10.97 5.68
N SER A 81 -12.24 10.74 4.75
CA SER A 81 -12.41 9.43 4.14
C SER A 81 -11.24 9.07 3.23
N THR A 82 -11.00 7.77 3.10
CA THR A 82 -9.96 7.23 2.22
C THR A 82 -10.59 6.68 0.96
N ALA A 83 -10.08 7.08 -0.20
CA ALA A 83 -10.50 6.55 -1.48
C ALA A 83 -9.40 6.67 -2.53
N LEU A 84 -9.32 5.67 -3.40
CA LEU A 84 -8.58 5.78 -4.66
C LEU A 84 -9.52 6.36 -5.72
N VAL A 85 -9.16 7.51 -6.28
CA VAL A 85 -9.98 8.23 -7.27
C VAL A 85 -9.25 8.28 -8.60
N VAL A 86 -9.77 7.59 -9.61
CA VAL A 86 -9.24 7.70 -10.97
C VAL A 86 -9.98 8.82 -11.70
N ALA A 87 -9.30 9.95 -11.89
CA ALA A 87 -9.87 11.10 -12.57
C ALA A 87 -9.96 10.88 -14.09
N GLN A 88 -10.70 11.75 -14.78
CA GLN A 88 -10.79 11.67 -16.24
C GLN A 88 -9.39 11.77 -16.87
N GLY A 89 -9.01 10.77 -17.66
CA GLY A 89 -7.70 10.70 -18.32
C GLY A 89 -6.61 10.00 -17.48
N GLY A 90 -6.87 9.69 -16.21
CA GLY A 90 -6.04 8.79 -15.41
C GLY A 90 -6.31 7.33 -15.75
N GLN A 91 -5.32 6.47 -15.49
CA GLN A 91 -5.40 5.06 -15.85
C GLN A 91 -4.96 4.16 -14.70
N ILE A 92 -5.70 3.07 -14.48
CA ILE A 92 -5.32 1.99 -13.56
C ILE A 92 -5.18 0.67 -14.34
N TYR A 93 -4.10 -0.05 -14.08
CA TYR A 93 -3.82 -1.38 -14.62
C TYR A 93 -3.67 -2.34 -13.44
N ALA A 94 -4.76 -3.04 -13.11
CA ALA A 94 -4.83 -3.97 -11.99
C ALA A 94 -5.38 -5.32 -12.49
N VAL A 95 -4.49 -6.21 -12.90
CA VAL A 95 -4.85 -7.51 -13.49
C VAL A 95 -4.39 -8.63 -12.56
N GLY A 96 -5.21 -8.93 -11.55
CA GLY A 96 -4.99 -10.06 -10.64
C GLY A 96 -5.31 -11.41 -11.28
N THR A 97 -4.92 -12.50 -10.60
CA THR A 97 -5.26 -13.88 -11.00
C THR A 97 -6.04 -14.58 -9.88
N PRO A 98 -6.68 -15.74 -10.14
CA PRO A 98 -7.34 -16.50 -9.08
C PRO A 98 -6.39 -16.94 -7.95
N THR A 99 -5.11 -17.18 -8.26
CA THR A 99 -4.08 -17.57 -7.28
C THR A 99 -3.40 -16.37 -6.64
N GLU A 100 -3.42 -15.21 -7.29
CA GLU A 100 -2.79 -13.97 -6.84
C GLU A 100 -3.76 -12.80 -7.08
N PRO A 101 -4.85 -12.72 -6.30
CA PRO A 101 -5.82 -11.65 -6.44
C PRO A 101 -5.21 -10.31 -6.01
N ILE A 102 -5.74 -9.22 -6.56
CA ILE A 102 -5.49 -7.88 -6.01
C ILE A 102 -6.61 -7.60 -5.01
N VAL A 103 -6.24 -7.31 -3.77
CA VAL A 103 -7.19 -7.13 -2.66
C VAL A 103 -7.25 -5.67 -2.26
N PHE A 104 -8.41 -5.04 -2.45
CA PHE A 104 -8.73 -3.74 -1.88
C PHE A 104 -9.58 -3.94 -0.64
N THR A 105 -9.11 -3.47 0.51
CA THR A 105 -9.79 -3.64 1.79
C THR A 105 -9.51 -2.45 2.73
N THR A 106 -9.78 -2.57 4.02
CA THR A 106 -9.48 -1.58 5.06
C THR A 106 -8.34 -2.04 5.96
N ILE A 107 -7.69 -1.11 6.65
CA ILE A 107 -6.70 -1.42 7.69
C ILE A 107 -7.27 -2.25 8.86
N LEU A 108 -8.60 -2.32 9.00
CA LEU A 108 -9.28 -3.12 10.03
C LEU A 108 -9.43 -4.59 9.64
N ASP A 109 -9.17 -4.93 8.38
CA ASP A 109 -9.35 -6.28 7.82
C ASP A 109 -8.02 -7.07 7.88
N ASP A 110 -8.11 -8.30 8.36
CA ASP A 110 -7.04 -9.29 8.37
C ASP A 110 -7.23 -10.25 7.20
N VAL A 111 -6.57 -9.92 6.08
CA VAL A 111 -6.67 -10.66 4.81
C VAL A 111 -6.28 -12.15 4.93
N ASP A 112 -5.49 -12.53 5.95
CA ASP A 112 -5.09 -13.92 6.17
C ASP A 112 -6.08 -14.71 7.04
N ASN A 113 -7.05 -14.03 7.65
CA ASN A 113 -8.02 -14.63 8.55
C ASN A 113 -9.45 -14.53 7.99
N PRO A 114 -9.96 -15.56 7.29
CA PRO A 114 -11.31 -15.54 6.73
C PRO A 114 -12.44 -15.55 7.78
N THR A 115 -12.10 -15.60 9.08
CA THR A 115 -13.05 -15.55 10.20
C THR A 115 -13.00 -14.24 10.99
N ASP A 116 -12.24 -13.26 10.51
CA ASP A 116 -12.14 -11.92 11.12
C ASP A 116 -13.43 -11.10 10.98
N ILE A 117 -14.25 -11.42 9.97
CA ILE A 117 -15.64 -11.01 9.91
C ILE A 117 -16.40 -11.79 10.99
N ILE A 118 -16.55 -11.17 12.18
CA ILE A 118 -17.56 -11.60 13.14
C ILE A 118 -18.92 -11.41 12.47
N LEU A 119 -19.41 -12.47 11.85
CA LEU A 119 -20.79 -12.61 11.43
C LEU A 119 -21.62 -12.72 12.70
N ASP A 120 -21.93 -11.59 13.34
CA ASP A 120 -23.18 -11.52 14.08
C ASP A 120 -24.34 -11.49 13.06
N THR A 121 -24.51 -12.60 12.35
CA THR A 121 -25.71 -12.87 11.57
C THR A 121 -26.85 -13.34 12.46
N THR A 122 -26.60 -13.48 13.76
CA THR A 122 -27.67 -13.68 14.74
C THR A 122 -28.19 -12.30 15.12
N ASN A 123 -28.96 -11.71 14.21
CA ASN A 123 -29.95 -10.69 14.51
C ASN A 123 -30.19 -10.55 16.03
N GLY A 124 -29.67 -9.49 16.64
CA GLY A 124 -29.78 -9.17 18.08
C GLY A 124 -31.22 -8.98 18.57
N TYR A 125 -32.03 -10.01 18.40
CA TYR A 125 -33.39 -10.26 18.88
C TYR A 125 -33.38 -11.69 19.45
N GLY A 126 -32.64 -11.86 20.54
CA GLY A 126 -32.42 -13.14 21.19
C GLY A 126 -32.09 -13.02 22.67
N ASN A 127 -32.86 -12.22 23.40
CA ASN A 127 -33.32 -12.35 24.80
C ASN A 127 -33.72 -10.99 25.39
#